data_AF-A0A931WZ35-F1
#
_entry.id   AF-A0A931WZ35-F1
#
_cell.length_a   1.000
_cell.length_b   1.000
_cell.length_c   1.000
_cell.angle_alpha   90.00
_cell.angle_beta   90.00
_cell.angle_gamma   90.00
#
_symmetry.space_group_name_H-M   'P 1'
#
loop_
_entity.id
_entity.type
_entity.pdbx_description
1 polymer ?
#
loop_
_entity_poly.entity_id
_entity_poly.type
_entity_poly.pdbx_seq_one_letter_code
_entity_poly.pdbx_strand_id
1 'polypeptide(L)'
;MNQISAFYQKIDEAIKPGKRPLVVESAQGAYLTIESKKKLNFCSNNYLGFASNPRLKKAATDAIKKYGVGPGAVRALSGTNTLHIALEENLAKFKKAEAALVVQGGYIANLAAIQTLLGKEDIVISDELNHASIIDAIRLAQIKNKYIYKHRDMGDLEKVLNEIKELRKTPKSDNELPIVLIVTDGVFSMDGDGRGIVDHFNLHGEVDIDVGTLSKAFGVMGGFISGKRELIEYYRQKARQFLFSTGLTVPDTAALIEAVKILEESDKLVKKLWNNANYLKRRFKALSFDTGESETPITPVMLGDENVAIEFSAKLLENGVFATPIKFPMVPKGKARIRVM
;
A
#
# COMPACT_ATOMS: atom_id res chain seq x y z
N MET A 1 -24.76 21.99 -28.96
CA MET A 1 -23.99 20.98 -29.74
C MET A 1 -22.46 21.06 -29.59
N ASN A 2 -21.86 22.05 -28.90
CA ASN A 2 -20.38 22.19 -28.81
C ASN A 2 -19.68 21.58 -27.56
N GLN A 3 -20.39 21.16 -26.51
CA GLN A 3 -19.73 20.60 -25.30
C GLN A 3 -19.29 19.14 -25.46
N ILE A 4 -20.02 18.36 -26.25
CA ILE A 4 -19.68 16.95 -26.54
C ILE A 4 -18.34 16.87 -27.29
N SER A 5 -18.08 17.79 -28.22
CA SER A 5 -16.84 17.82 -29.02
C SER A 5 -15.60 18.09 -28.16
N ALA A 6 -15.65 19.03 -27.20
CA ALA A 6 -14.51 19.35 -26.35
C ALA A 6 -14.16 18.21 -25.35
N PHE A 7 -15.15 17.45 -24.88
CA PHE A 7 -14.92 16.29 -24.03
C PHE A 7 -14.20 15.16 -24.79
N TYR A 8 -14.66 14.84 -25.99
CA TYR A 8 -14.02 13.81 -26.81
C TYR A 8 -12.64 14.25 -27.32
N GLN A 9 -12.42 15.53 -27.61
CA GLN A 9 -11.08 16.03 -27.93
C GLN A 9 -10.08 15.81 -26.78
N LYS A 10 -10.50 16.01 -25.53
CA LYS A 10 -9.67 15.68 -24.35
C LYS A 10 -9.43 14.17 -24.22
N ILE A 11 -10.42 13.34 -24.55
CA ILE A 11 -10.25 11.88 -24.59
C ILE A 11 -9.23 11.51 -25.64
N ASP A 12 -9.34 12.04 -26.87
CA ASP A 12 -8.45 11.75 -27.99
C ASP A 12 -6.99 12.12 -27.66
N GLU A 13 -6.77 13.23 -26.96
CA GLU A 13 -5.47 13.61 -26.41
C GLU A 13 -4.98 12.65 -25.31
N ALA A 14 -5.90 12.13 -24.49
CA ALA A 14 -5.62 11.20 -23.42
C ALA A 14 -5.31 9.77 -23.91
N ILE A 15 -5.94 9.29 -24.99
CA ILE A 15 -5.85 7.90 -25.50
C ILE A 15 -4.81 7.69 -26.59
N LYS A 16 -3.97 8.69 -26.90
CA LYS A 16 -2.89 8.57 -27.90
C LYS A 16 -2.09 7.26 -27.74
N PRO A 17 -1.73 6.57 -28.85
CA PRO A 17 -0.96 5.33 -28.84
C PRO A 17 0.31 5.45 -27.98
N GLY A 18 0.66 4.38 -27.25
CA GLY A 18 1.81 4.38 -26.31
C GLY A 18 1.45 4.65 -24.84
N LYS A 19 0.15 4.83 -24.51
CA LYS A 19 -0.33 5.04 -23.14
C LYS A 19 -1.02 3.83 -22.49
N ARG A 20 -1.20 2.72 -23.21
CA ARG A 20 -1.77 1.49 -22.63
C ARG A 20 -0.70 0.73 -21.82
N PRO A 21 -1.04 0.17 -20.65
CA PRO A 21 -0.13 -0.73 -19.95
C PRO A 21 0.27 -1.92 -20.82
N LEU A 22 1.53 -2.35 -20.70
CA LEU A 22 1.98 -3.60 -21.31
C LEU A 22 1.25 -4.80 -20.69
N VAL A 23 0.93 -5.79 -21.52
CA VAL A 23 0.23 -7.00 -21.09
C VAL A 23 1.25 -8.04 -20.63
N VAL A 24 1.01 -8.62 -19.46
CA VAL A 24 1.82 -9.71 -18.89
C VAL A 24 1.14 -11.04 -19.20
N GLU A 25 1.85 -11.90 -19.95
CA GLU A 25 1.36 -13.19 -20.47
C GLU A 25 1.80 -14.39 -19.61
N SER A 26 2.49 -14.14 -18.50
CA SER A 26 3.03 -15.17 -17.59
C SER A 26 2.59 -14.96 -16.14
N ALA A 27 2.87 -15.94 -15.29
CA ALA A 27 2.78 -15.75 -13.84
C ALA A 27 3.77 -14.66 -13.36
N GLN A 28 3.46 -14.00 -12.25
CA GLN A 28 4.35 -12.99 -11.65
C GLN A 28 5.63 -13.62 -11.09
N GLY A 29 6.77 -13.01 -11.37
CA GLY A 29 8.08 -13.44 -10.87
C GLY A 29 9.21 -12.53 -11.32
N ALA A 30 10.46 -12.99 -11.14
CA ALA A 30 11.66 -12.26 -11.58
C ALA A 30 11.72 -12.07 -13.10
N TYR A 31 11.09 -12.96 -13.87
CA TYR A 31 10.92 -12.80 -15.31
C TYR A 31 9.44 -12.82 -15.65
N LEU A 32 9.06 -12.01 -16.64
CA LEU A 32 7.72 -11.97 -17.22
C LEU A 32 7.79 -12.26 -18.71
N THR A 33 6.69 -12.76 -19.28
CA THR A 33 6.47 -12.75 -20.73
C THR A 33 5.66 -11.51 -21.09
N ILE A 34 6.24 -10.65 -21.94
CA ILE A 34 5.62 -9.42 -22.45
C ILE A 34 5.90 -9.38 -23.95
N GLU A 35 4.86 -9.20 -24.77
CA GLU A 35 4.96 -9.26 -26.23
C GLU A 35 5.59 -10.59 -26.69
N SER A 36 5.15 -11.69 -26.07
CA SER A 36 5.70 -13.03 -26.27
C SER A 36 7.21 -13.19 -26.06
N LYS A 37 7.88 -12.22 -25.42
CA LYS A 37 9.31 -12.24 -25.10
C LYS A 37 9.54 -12.25 -23.61
N LYS A 38 10.55 -13.00 -23.17
CA LYS A 38 10.98 -13.04 -21.77
C LYS A 38 11.71 -11.73 -21.40
N LYS A 39 11.23 -11.05 -20.36
CA LYS A 39 11.80 -9.79 -19.83
C LYS A 39 12.11 -9.93 -18.35
N LEU A 40 13.24 -9.38 -17.89
CA LEU A 40 13.60 -9.27 -16.48
C LEU A 40 12.71 -8.20 -15.82
N ASN A 41 12.04 -8.54 -14.73
CA ASN A 41 11.05 -7.69 -14.08
C ASN A 41 11.66 -6.89 -12.94
N PHE A 42 11.63 -5.56 -13.05
CA PHE A 42 12.10 -4.63 -12.02
C PHE A 42 11.05 -3.59 -11.61
N CYS A 43 9.79 -3.77 -11.99
CA CYS A 43 8.69 -2.84 -11.64
C CYS A 43 7.51 -3.50 -10.93
N SER A 44 7.70 -4.71 -10.38
CA SER A 44 6.68 -5.40 -9.58
C SER A 44 6.82 -5.06 -8.10
N ASN A 45 5.70 -5.03 -7.38
CA ASN A 45 5.68 -4.92 -5.92
C ASN A 45 5.74 -6.29 -5.22
N ASN A 46 5.99 -7.38 -5.96
CA ASN A 46 6.08 -8.75 -5.45
C ASN A 46 7.44 -9.01 -4.77
N TYR A 47 7.78 -8.22 -3.75
CA TYR A 47 9.11 -8.14 -3.17
C TYR A 47 9.68 -9.49 -2.68
N LEU A 48 8.82 -10.36 -2.15
CA LEU A 48 9.22 -11.66 -1.60
C LEU A 48 8.95 -12.84 -2.54
N GLY A 49 8.40 -12.57 -3.73
CA GLY A 49 8.10 -13.61 -4.71
C GLY A 49 6.87 -14.46 -4.37
N PHE A 50 5.99 -14.00 -3.47
CA PHE A 50 4.83 -14.77 -3.03
C PHE A 50 3.74 -14.94 -4.08
N ALA A 51 3.61 -14.02 -5.04
CA ALA A 51 2.55 -14.10 -6.07
C ALA A 51 2.56 -15.40 -6.89
N SER A 52 3.68 -16.13 -6.94
CA SER A 52 3.79 -17.44 -7.61
C SER A 52 4.27 -18.57 -6.72
N ASN A 53 4.29 -18.38 -5.39
CA ASN A 53 4.83 -19.35 -4.45
C ASN A 53 4.01 -20.67 -4.44
N PRO A 54 4.66 -21.86 -4.50
CA PRO A 54 3.95 -23.13 -4.54
C PRO A 54 3.09 -23.43 -3.31
N ARG A 55 3.53 -23.04 -2.10
CA ARG A 55 2.76 -23.25 -0.86
C ARG A 55 1.46 -22.44 -0.89
N LEU A 56 1.53 -21.19 -1.33
CA LEU A 56 0.36 -20.31 -1.49
C LEU A 56 -0.62 -20.85 -2.52
N LYS A 57 -0.12 -21.28 -3.70
CA LYS A 57 -0.95 -21.90 -4.74
C LYS A 57 -1.67 -23.14 -4.24
N LYS A 58 -0.99 -23.97 -3.45
CA LYS A 58 -1.58 -25.16 -2.83
C LYS A 58 -2.68 -24.76 -1.84
N ALA A 59 -2.40 -23.83 -0.92
CA ALA A 59 -3.38 -23.34 0.05
C ALA A 59 -4.64 -22.77 -0.62
N ALA A 60 -4.47 -21.94 -1.64
CA ALA A 60 -5.58 -21.39 -2.43
C ALA A 60 -6.40 -22.50 -3.12
N THR A 61 -5.73 -23.47 -3.76
CA THR A 61 -6.38 -24.58 -4.46
C THR A 61 -7.18 -25.47 -3.51
N ASP A 62 -6.60 -25.79 -2.35
CA ASP A 62 -7.26 -26.61 -1.33
C ASP A 62 -8.47 -25.87 -0.74
N ALA A 63 -8.36 -24.55 -0.56
CA ALA A 63 -9.47 -23.72 -0.12
C ALA A 63 -10.60 -23.66 -1.15
N ILE A 64 -10.29 -23.55 -2.45
CA ILE A 64 -11.29 -23.60 -3.53
C ILE A 64 -12.06 -24.92 -3.49
N LYS A 65 -11.35 -26.05 -3.38
CA LYS A 65 -11.98 -27.38 -3.33
C LYS A 65 -12.93 -27.52 -2.14
N LYS A 66 -12.59 -26.90 -0.99
CA LYS A 66 -13.34 -27.05 0.26
C LYS A 66 -14.48 -26.05 0.41
N TYR A 67 -14.28 -24.80 0.03
CA TYR A 67 -15.18 -23.68 0.35
C TYR A 67 -15.71 -22.94 -0.89
N GLY A 68 -15.25 -23.28 -2.09
CA GLY A 68 -15.59 -22.57 -3.32
C GLY A 68 -14.73 -21.34 -3.59
N VAL A 69 -15.11 -20.55 -4.58
CA VAL A 69 -14.27 -19.47 -5.14
C VAL A 69 -14.41 -18.13 -4.42
N GLY A 70 -15.47 -17.91 -3.66
CA GLY A 70 -15.72 -16.60 -3.06
C GLY A 70 -16.75 -16.63 -1.92
N PRO A 71 -16.84 -15.55 -1.13
CA PRO A 71 -17.67 -15.51 0.06
C PRO A 71 -19.16 -15.28 -0.20
N GLY A 72 -19.55 -14.85 -1.41
CA GLY A 72 -20.96 -14.68 -1.82
C GLY A 72 -21.73 -13.53 -1.17
N ALA A 73 -21.18 -12.86 -0.16
CA ALA A 73 -21.81 -11.72 0.53
C ALA A 73 -20.79 -10.81 1.23
N VAL A 74 -21.27 -9.69 1.77
CA VAL A 74 -20.50 -8.82 2.68
C VAL A 74 -20.20 -9.51 4.00
N ARG A 75 -19.10 -9.14 4.66
CA ARG A 75 -18.62 -9.77 5.90
C ARG A 75 -19.62 -9.66 7.06
N ALA A 76 -20.40 -8.58 7.11
CA ALA A 76 -21.41 -8.34 8.14
C ALA A 76 -22.66 -9.25 8.03
N LEU A 77 -22.84 -9.94 6.89
CA LEU A 77 -23.93 -10.89 6.68
C LEU A 77 -23.35 -12.30 6.61
N SER A 78 -23.59 -13.04 5.53
CA SER A 78 -23.10 -14.41 5.33
C SER A 78 -21.70 -14.50 4.68
N GLY A 79 -20.98 -13.38 4.52
CA GLY A 79 -19.70 -13.33 3.81
C GLY A 79 -18.48 -13.70 4.64
N THR A 80 -18.64 -13.94 5.95
CA THR A 80 -17.52 -14.29 6.83
C THR A 80 -17.27 -15.81 6.85
N ASN A 81 -16.31 -16.25 6.04
CA ASN A 81 -15.72 -17.58 6.14
C ASN A 81 -14.73 -17.68 7.31
N THR A 82 -14.59 -18.87 7.92
CA THR A 82 -13.60 -19.22 8.96
C THR A 82 -12.18 -18.78 8.63
N LEU A 83 -11.78 -18.82 7.35
CA LEU A 83 -10.45 -18.40 6.91
C LEU A 83 -10.21 -16.90 7.13
N HIS A 84 -11.24 -16.05 7.08
CA HIS A 84 -11.05 -14.63 7.35
C HIS A 84 -10.67 -14.37 8.80
N ILE A 85 -11.32 -15.07 9.73
CA ILE A 85 -11.03 -14.98 11.16
C ILE A 85 -9.60 -15.48 11.41
N ALA A 86 -9.24 -16.64 10.86
CA ALA A 86 -7.88 -17.18 10.98
C ALA A 86 -6.82 -16.24 10.37
N LEU A 87 -7.11 -15.56 9.27
CA LEU A 87 -6.19 -14.58 8.69
C LEU A 87 -6.03 -13.36 9.61
N GLU A 88 -7.12 -12.83 10.14
CA GLU A 88 -7.12 -11.69 11.07
C GLU A 88 -6.35 -12.01 12.36
N GLU A 89 -6.53 -13.20 12.93
CA GLU A 89 -5.76 -13.69 14.09
C GLU A 89 -4.26 -13.83 13.78
N ASN A 90 -3.92 -14.45 12.64
CA ASN A 90 -2.52 -14.59 12.22
C ASN A 90 -1.86 -13.24 11.96
N LEU A 91 -2.58 -12.28 11.36
CA LEU A 91 -2.07 -10.93 11.14
C LEU A 91 -1.89 -10.19 12.46
N ALA A 92 -2.84 -10.25 13.39
CA ALA A 92 -2.72 -9.63 14.71
C ALA A 92 -1.46 -10.14 15.44
N LYS A 93 -1.29 -11.46 15.48
CA LYS A 93 -0.10 -12.09 16.06
C LYS A 93 1.18 -11.69 15.34
N PHE A 94 1.20 -11.76 14.01
CA PHE A 94 2.36 -11.39 13.21
C PHE A 94 2.79 -9.94 13.44
N LYS A 95 1.81 -9.03 13.55
CA LYS A 95 1.99 -7.60 13.78
C LYS A 95 2.22 -7.22 15.25
N LYS A 96 2.14 -8.18 16.17
CA LYS A 96 2.17 -7.96 17.63
C LYS A 96 1.12 -6.93 18.09
N ALA A 97 -0.05 -6.96 17.45
CA ALA A 97 -1.20 -6.14 17.80
C ALA A 97 -2.28 -6.99 18.50
N GLU A 98 -3.18 -6.35 19.24
CA GLU A 98 -4.26 -7.08 19.93
C GLU A 98 -5.29 -7.69 18.97
N ALA A 99 -5.56 -7.02 17.86
CA ALA A 99 -6.48 -7.50 16.83
C ALA A 99 -6.13 -6.93 15.45
N ALA A 100 -6.69 -7.53 14.41
CA ALA A 100 -6.64 -7.01 13.05
C ALA A 100 -7.98 -7.18 12.32
N LEU A 101 -8.25 -6.30 11.37
CA LEU A 101 -9.38 -6.32 10.46
C LEU A 101 -8.89 -6.37 9.02
N VAL A 102 -9.37 -7.33 8.24
CA VAL A 102 -9.02 -7.45 6.81
C VAL A 102 -10.09 -6.82 5.93
N VAL A 103 -9.64 -6.05 4.94
CA VAL A 103 -10.45 -5.41 3.90
C VAL A 103 -9.85 -5.65 2.51
N GLN A 104 -10.54 -5.19 1.47
CA GLN A 104 -10.32 -5.56 0.07
C GLN A 104 -9.03 -4.99 -0.55
N GLY A 105 -8.40 -4.01 0.10
CA GLY A 105 -7.17 -3.39 -0.38
C GLY A 105 -6.58 -2.41 0.62
N GLY A 106 -5.28 -2.12 0.50
CA GLY A 106 -4.62 -1.11 1.34
C GLY A 106 -5.19 0.31 1.14
N TYR A 107 -5.71 0.62 -0.06
CA TYR A 107 -6.42 1.87 -0.30
C TYR A 107 -7.69 1.93 0.57
N ILE A 108 -8.49 0.86 0.54
CA ILE A 108 -9.73 0.72 1.32
C ILE A 108 -9.45 0.73 2.83
N ALA A 109 -8.34 0.13 3.26
CA ALA A 109 -7.93 0.14 4.66
C ALA A 109 -7.66 1.56 5.17
N ASN A 110 -6.99 2.40 4.38
CA ASN A 110 -6.79 3.82 4.72
C ASN A 110 -8.12 4.60 4.79
N LEU A 111 -9.02 4.37 3.81
CA LEU A 111 -10.36 4.96 3.85
C LEU A 111 -11.10 4.57 5.14
N ALA A 112 -11.08 3.28 5.49
CA ALA A 112 -11.74 2.77 6.68
C ALA A 112 -11.12 3.31 7.97
N ALA A 113 -9.80 3.34 8.08
CA ALA A 113 -9.08 3.83 9.25
C ALA A 113 -9.42 5.31 9.56
N ILE A 114 -9.47 6.15 8.53
CA ILE A 114 -9.65 7.59 8.72
C ILE A 114 -11.14 7.95 8.79
N GLN A 115 -11.96 7.51 7.84
CA GLN A 115 -13.34 7.98 7.72
C GLN A 115 -14.29 7.39 8.76
N THR A 116 -13.92 6.30 9.41
CA THR A 116 -14.74 5.71 10.48
C THR A 116 -14.53 6.44 11.79
N LEU A 117 -13.36 7.07 11.98
CA LEU A 117 -13.03 7.78 13.21
C LEU A 117 -13.29 9.27 13.13
N LEU A 118 -12.91 9.90 12.02
CA LEU A 118 -12.92 11.35 11.91
C LEU A 118 -14.19 11.85 11.24
N GLY A 119 -14.82 12.81 11.91
CA GLY A 119 -15.86 13.67 11.39
C GLY A 119 -15.34 15.04 10.95
N LYS A 120 -16.27 15.90 10.54
CA LYS A 120 -16.00 17.21 9.93
C LYS A 120 -15.19 18.16 10.81
N GLU A 121 -15.35 18.07 12.13
CA GLU A 121 -14.77 18.97 13.13
C GLU A 121 -13.57 18.37 13.87
N ASP A 122 -13.23 17.10 13.58
CA ASP A 122 -12.02 16.47 14.10
C ASP A 122 -10.77 17.01 13.39
N ILE A 123 -9.59 16.67 13.90
CA ILE A 123 -8.31 17.23 13.47
C ILE A 123 -7.45 16.14 12.83
N VAL A 124 -6.90 16.42 11.65
CA VAL A 124 -5.94 15.53 11.00
C VAL A 124 -4.64 16.28 10.68
N ILE A 125 -3.52 15.67 11.03
CA ILE A 125 -2.16 16.14 10.74
C ILE A 125 -1.51 15.12 9.79
N SER A 126 -1.27 15.51 8.54
CA SER A 126 -0.81 14.61 7.48
C SER A 126 0.58 15.00 6.98
N ASP A 127 1.45 14.02 6.76
CA ASP A 127 2.68 14.22 5.98
C ASP A 127 2.34 14.72 4.57
N GLU A 128 3.13 15.64 4.02
CA GLU A 128 2.89 16.22 2.69
C GLU A 128 3.02 15.21 1.54
N LEU A 129 3.76 14.11 1.74
CA LEU A 129 3.95 13.06 0.74
C LEU A 129 3.10 11.81 1.00
N ASN A 130 2.12 11.89 1.89
CA ASN A 130 1.21 10.78 2.16
C ASN A 130 0.53 10.27 0.88
N HIS A 131 0.35 8.95 0.83
CA HIS A 131 -0.25 8.28 -0.31
C HIS A 131 -1.67 8.79 -0.61
N ALA A 132 -2.04 8.78 -1.89
CA ALA A 132 -3.32 9.31 -2.37
C ALA A 132 -4.53 8.74 -1.63
N SER A 133 -4.50 7.48 -1.17
CA SER A 133 -5.58 6.89 -0.37
C SER A 133 -5.85 7.61 0.96
N ILE A 134 -4.81 8.12 1.62
CA ILE A 134 -4.94 8.90 2.86
C ILE A 134 -5.53 10.27 2.52
N ILE A 135 -5.01 10.92 1.47
CA ILE A 135 -5.50 12.22 0.98
C ILE A 135 -6.99 12.13 0.62
N ASP A 136 -7.38 11.09 -0.10
CA ASP A 136 -8.77 10.89 -0.52
C ASP A 136 -9.67 10.52 0.67
N ALA A 137 -9.17 9.76 1.66
CA ALA A 137 -9.90 9.50 2.89
C ALA A 137 -10.22 10.80 3.65
N ILE A 138 -9.22 11.67 3.81
CA ILE A 138 -9.37 12.98 4.46
C ILE A 138 -10.36 13.87 3.70
N ARG A 139 -10.25 13.91 2.36
CA ARG A 139 -11.17 14.69 1.51
C ARG A 139 -12.60 14.21 1.63
N LEU A 140 -12.82 12.90 1.57
CA LEU A 140 -14.16 12.32 1.65
C LEU A 140 -14.78 12.44 3.05
N ALA A 141 -13.98 12.48 4.11
CA ALA A 141 -14.43 12.78 5.47
C ALA A 141 -14.83 14.26 5.67
N GLN A 142 -14.53 15.14 4.70
CA GLN A 142 -14.85 16.57 4.73
C GLN A 142 -14.27 17.32 5.95
N ILE A 143 -13.13 16.84 6.45
CA ILE A 143 -12.46 17.39 7.63
C ILE A 143 -12.09 18.85 7.37
N LYS A 144 -12.56 19.76 8.24
CA LYS A 144 -12.23 21.19 8.18
C LYS A 144 -10.84 21.49 8.71
N ASN A 145 -10.45 20.80 9.79
CA ASN A 145 -9.22 21.07 10.54
C ASN A 145 -8.08 20.16 10.04
N LYS A 146 -7.63 20.38 8.81
CA LYS A 146 -6.56 19.62 8.17
C LYS A 146 -5.27 20.43 8.16
N TYR A 147 -4.24 19.85 8.75
CA TYR A 147 -2.88 20.40 8.78
C TYR A 147 -1.94 19.47 8.03
N ILE A 148 -0.96 20.07 7.34
CA ILE A 148 0.06 19.34 6.59
C ILE A 148 1.42 19.74 7.16
N TYR A 149 2.26 18.76 7.46
CA TYR A 149 3.66 19.01 7.86
C TYR A 149 4.61 18.51 6.77
N LYS A 150 5.79 19.13 6.68
CA LYS A 150 6.82 18.77 5.70
C LYS A 150 7.33 17.35 5.89
N HIS A 151 7.65 16.69 4.79
CA HIS A 151 8.03 15.29 4.78
C HIS A 151 9.27 15.04 5.65
N ARG A 152 9.15 14.11 6.60
CA ARG A 152 10.22 13.75 7.57
C ARG A 152 10.70 14.91 8.46
N ASP A 153 9.96 16.01 8.57
CA ASP A 153 10.34 17.16 9.40
C ASP A 153 9.59 17.16 10.74
N MET A 154 10.23 16.62 11.78
CA MET A 154 9.66 16.59 13.13
C MET A 154 9.51 17.98 13.76
N GLY A 155 10.34 18.94 13.36
CA GLY A 155 10.23 20.31 13.84
C GLY A 155 9.01 21.03 13.25
N ASP A 156 8.67 20.72 12.00
CA ASP A 156 7.43 21.21 11.37
C ASP A 156 6.18 20.53 11.98
N LEU A 157 6.25 19.23 12.26
CA LEU A 157 5.19 18.52 12.98
C LEU A 157 4.96 19.12 14.39
N GLU A 158 6.04 19.42 15.13
CA GLU A 158 5.94 20.06 16.46
C GLU A 158 5.29 21.45 16.38
N LYS A 159 5.60 22.24 15.34
CA LYS A 159 4.92 23.54 15.13
C LYS A 159 3.42 23.35 14.92
N VAL A 160 3.01 22.40 14.08
CA VAL A 160 1.59 22.09 13.84
C VAL A 160 0.91 21.64 15.13
N LEU A 161 1.56 20.79 15.94
CA LEU A 161 1.02 20.34 17.24
C LEU A 161 0.81 21.50 18.22
N ASN A 162 1.72 22.47 18.22
CA ASN A 162 1.58 23.69 19.01
C ASN A 162 0.46 24.60 18.48
N GLU A 163 0.29 24.72 17.17
CA GLU A 163 -0.78 25.48 16.52
C GLU A 163 -2.18 24.98 16.93
N ILE A 164 -2.37 23.66 17.01
CA ILE A 164 -3.67 23.07 17.35
C ILE A 164 -3.93 22.93 18.86
N LYS A 165 -3.03 23.42 19.73
CA LYS A 165 -3.04 23.13 21.18
C LYS A 165 -4.34 23.55 21.88
N GLU A 166 -4.94 24.66 21.48
CA GLU A 166 -6.21 25.14 22.01
C GLU A 166 -7.41 24.54 21.26
N LEU A 167 -7.28 24.35 19.94
CA LEU A 167 -8.33 23.72 19.13
C LEU A 167 -8.65 22.30 19.61
N ARG A 168 -7.63 21.49 19.93
CA ARG A 168 -7.82 20.12 20.41
C ARG A 168 -8.51 20.02 21.78
N LYS A 169 -8.60 21.13 22.52
CA LYS A 169 -9.29 21.24 23.82
C LYS A 169 -10.67 21.89 23.70
N THR A 170 -10.98 22.44 22.54
CA THR A 170 -12.25 23.13 22.29
C THR A 170 -13.28 22.09 21.86
N PRO A 171 -14.40 21.93 22.59
CA PRO A 171 -15.45 21.00 22.21
C PRO A 171 -16.00 21.30 20.82
N LYS A 172 -16.35 20.23 20.10
CA LYS A 172 -17.08 20.27 18.83
C LYS A 172 -18.54 20.68 19.03
N SER A 173 -19.29 20.77 17.95
CA SER A 173 -20.73 21.10 18.00
C SER A 173 -21.58 20.08 18.74
N ASP A 174 -21.10 18.85 18.91
CA ASP A 174 -21.73 17.77 19.68
C ASP A 174 -21.27 17.70 21.15
N ASN A 175 -20.54 18.72 21.63
CA ASN A 175 -19.92 18.81 22.97
C ASN A 175 -18.81 17.78 23.27
N GLU A 176 -18.39 16.97 22.28
CA GLU A 176 -17.24 16.07 22.43
C GLU A 176 -15.93 16.78 22.07
N LEU A 177 -14.82 16.34 22.63
CA LEU A 177 -13.51 16.81 22.18
C LEU A 177 -13.20 16.26 20.78
N PRO A 178 -12.49 17.01 19.92
CA PRO A 178 -12.09 16.53 18.62
C PRO A 178 -11.06 15.40 18.76
N ILE A 179 -11.23 14.36 17.95
CA ILE A 179 -10.21 13.34 17.74
C ILE A 179 -9.06 14.00 16.97
N VAL A 180 -7.82 13.76 17.42
CA VAL A 180 -6.61 14.20 16.72
C VAL A 180 -5.94 12.97 16.12
N LEU A 181 -5.83 12.92 14.79
CA LEU A 181 -5.11 11.86 14.09
C LEU A 181 -3.86 12.42 13.41
N ILE A 182 -2.71 11.93 13.82
CA ILE A 182 -1.44 12.13 13.09
C ILE A 182 -1.28 10.94 12.16
N VAL A 183 -1.13 11.19 10.86
CA VAL A 183 -1.08 10.14 9.84
C VAL A 183 0.15 10.29 8.95
N THR A 184 0.90 9.20 8.81
CA THR A 184 2.04 9.08 7.91
C THR A 184 2.05 7.70 7.26
N ASP A 185 2.49 7.59 6.01
CA ASP A 185 2.64 6.31 5.32
C ASP A 185 3.96 5.64 5.72
N GLY A 186 3.90 4.37 6.14
CA GLY A 186 5.08 3.54 6.46
C GLY A 186 5.78 2.97 5.24
N VAL A 187 5.72 3.72 4.12
CA VAL A 187 6.05 3.44 2.71
C VAL A 187 6.77 2.08 2.51
N PHE A 188 5.95 1.01 2.55
CA PHE A 188 6.26 -0.36 2.10
C PHE A 188 7.26 -1.17 2.95
N SER A 189 7.36 -0.90 4.24
CA SER A 189 8.39 -1.45 5.13
C SER A 189 8.55 -2.97 5.08
N MET A 190 9.69 -3.39 4.51
CA MET A 190 10.35 -4.66 4.78
C MET A 190 11.57 -4.42 5.68
N ASP A 191 11.54 -3.35 6.47
CA ASP A 191 12.61 -2.98 7.41
C ASP A 191 12.57 -3.94 8.61
N GLY A 192 13.68 -4.62 8.89
CA GLY A 192 13.75 -5.65 9.93
C GLY A 192 13.33 -7.06 9.47
N ASP A 193 12.58 -7.75 10.32
CA ASP A 193 12.15 -9.16 10.16
C ASP A 193 10.94 -9.35 9.22
N GLY A 194 10.49 -8.28 8.56
CA GLY A 194 9.35 -8.25 7.65
C GLY A 194 8.01 -7.86 8.27
N ARG A 195 7.97 -7.54 9.57
CA ARG A 195 6.77 -7.04 10.26
C ARG A 195 6.48 -5.56 10.00
N GLY A 196 7.47 -4.81 9.54
CA GLY A 196 7.33 -3.43 9.08
C GLY A 196 7.75 -2.37 10.11
N ILE A 197 7.53 -1.08 9.82
CA ILE A 197 8.17 0.03 10.55
C ILE A 197 7.84 0.08 12.05
N VAL A 198 6.62 -0.28 12.45
CA VAL A 198 6.22 -0.28 13.86
C VAL A 198 7.09 -1.26 14.65
N ASP A 199 7.38 -2.43 14.06
CA ASP A 199 8.29 -3.40 14.66
C ASP A 199 9.75 -2.97 14.56
N HIS A 200 10.17 -2.48 13.38
CA HIS A 200 11.54 -2.01 13.15
C HIS A 200 11.99 -0.94 14.17
N PHE A 201 11.10 0.00 14.51
CA PHE A 201 11.37 1.08 15.46
C PHE A 201 10.90 0.78 16.89
N ASN A 202 10.40 -0.42 17.18
CA ASN A 202 9.86 -0.82 18.50
C ASN A 202 8.74 0.10 19.04
N LEU A 203 7.81 0.50 18.17
CA LEU A 203 6.70 1.41 18.49
C LEU A 203 5.39 0.68 18.79
N HIS A 204 5.46 -0.60 19.16
CA HIS A 204 4.28 -1.39 19.53
C HIS A 204 3.59 -0.77 20.75
N GLY A 205 2.28 -0.57 20.65
CA GLY A 205 1.47 0.07 21.71
C GLY A 205 1.50 1.61 21.70
N GLU A 206 2.49 2.21 21.04
CA GLU A 206 2.57 3.67 20.84
C GLU A 206 1.82 4.13 19.57
N VAL A 207 1.65 3.24 18.60
CA VAL A 207 0.86 3.47 17.39
C VAL A 207 -0.54 2.88 17.55
N ASP A 208 -1.57 3.72 17.54
CA ASP A 208 -2.96 3.28 17.71
C ASP A 208 -3.47 2.44 16.52
N ILE A 209 -3.04 2.79 15.31
CA ILE A 209 -3.53 2.21 14.04
C ILE A 209 -2.35 1.94 13.11
N ASP A 210 -2.15 0.67 12.77
CA ASP A 210 -1.23 0.24 11.71
C ASP A 210 -2.03 -0.28 10.52
N VAL A 211 -1.87 0.39 9.37
CA VAL A 211 -2.52 0.02 8.12
C VAL A 211 -1.53 -0.63 7.18
N GLY A 212 -1.87 -1.81 6.68
CA GLY A 212 -1.03 -2.53 5.73
C GLY A 212 -1.76 -2.99 4.46
N THR A 213 -0.96 -3.48 3.52
CA THR A 213 -1.44 -4.03 2.24
C THR A 213 -0.94 -5.45 2.04
N LEU A 214 -1.81 -6.29 1.49
CA LEU A 214 -1.57 -7.70 1.22
C LEU A 214 -1.24 -7.96 -0.26
N SER A 215 -1.19 -6.91 -1.09
CA SER A 215 -0.92 -7.01 -2.54
C SER A 215 0.52 -6.75 -2.96
N LYS A 216 1.42 -6.51 -2.00
CA LYS A 216 2.85 -6.23 -2.25
C LYS A 216 3.74 -7.38 -1.77
N ALA A 217 4.40 -7.24 -0.63
CA ALA A 217 5.27 -8.27 -0.06
C ALA A 217 4.55 -9.62 0.12
N PHE A 218 3.28 -9.60 0.53
CA PHE A 218 2.41 -10.77 0.66
C PHE A 218 2.00 -11.39 -0.69
N GLY A 219 2.05 -10.63 -1.79
CA GLY A 219 1.91 -11.13 -3.15
C GLY A 219 0.50 -11.53 -3.59
N VAL A 220 -0.54 -11.20 -2.83
CA VAL A 220 -1.94 -11.56 -3.14
C VAL A 220 -2.77 -10.28 -3.33
N MET A 221 -3.83 -10.08 -2.57
CA MET A 221 -4.75 -8.94 -2.63
C MET A 221 -5.29 -8.66 -1.23
N GLY A 222 -5.72 -7.42 -0.96
CA GLY A 222 -6.26 -7.03 0.34
C GLY A 222 -5.48 -5.94 1.05
N GLY A 223 -6.04 -5.50 2.17
CA GLY A 223 -5.42 -4.63 3.14
C GLY A 223 -5.88 -5.01 4.54
N PHE A 224 -5.22 -4.47 5.54
CA PHE A 224 -5.61 -4.68 6.92
C PHE A 224 -5.43 -3.42 7.75
N ILE A 225 -6.14 -3.39 8.87
CA ILE A 225 -5.98 -2.45 9.97
C ILE A 225 -5.66 -3.29 11.20
N SER A 226 -4.59 -3.00 11.92
CA SER A 226 -4.25 -3.64 13.19
C SER A 226 -4.05 -2.59 14.29
N GLY A 227 -4.38 -2.95 15.53
CA GLY A 227 -4.31 -2.04 16.67
C GLY A 227 -4.97 -2.64 17.90
N LYS A 228 -5.49 -1.76 18.78
CA LYS A 228 -6.27 -2.16 19.96
C LYS A 228 -7.55 -2.89 19.55
N ARG A 229 -7.93 -3.90 20.34
CA ARG A 229 -9.07 -4.76 20.00
C ARG A 229 -10.40 -4.01 19.99
N GLU A 230 -10.60 -3.10 20.92
CA GLU A 230 -11.80 -2.25 21.00
C GLU A 230 -11.96 -1.39 19.73
N LEU A 231 -10.84 -0.89 19.20
CA LEU A 231 -10.82 -0.11 17.97
C LEU A 231 -11.12 -0.98 16.74
N ILE A 232 -10.57 -2.19 16.68
CA ILE A 232 -10.88 -3.15 15.61
C ILE A 232 -12.35 -3.56 15.63
N GLU A 233 -12.92 -3.83 16.80
CA GLU A 233 -14.35 -4.13 16.94
C GLU A 233 -15.24 -2.93 16.58
N TYR A 234 -14.80 -1.71 16.89
CA TYR A 234 -15.47 -0.49 16.42
C TYR A 234 -15.50 -0.42 14.88
N TYR A 235 -14.36 -0.67 14.22
CA TYR A 235 -14.32 -0.71 12.75
C TYR A 235 -15.22 -1.79 12.17
N ARG A 236 -15.30 -3.00 12.75
CA ARG A 236 -16.22 -4.06 12.28
C ARG A 236 -17.68 -3.60 12.27
N GLN A 237 -18.07 -2.74 13.21
CA GLN A 237 -19.45 -2.29 13.39
C GLN A 237 -19.77 -0.99 12.64
N LYS A 238 -18.76 -0.17 12.33
CA LYS A 238 -18.95 1.20 11.83
C LYS A 238 -18.31 1.47 10.47
N ALA A 239 -17.24 0.76 10.12
CA ALA A 239 -16.52 1.00 8.87
C ALA A 239 -17.37 0.60 7.68
N ARG A 240 -17.84 1.59 6.91
CA ARG A 240 -18.68 1.37 5.73
C ARG A 240 -17.99 0.47 4.69
N GLN A 241 -16.68 0.58 4.59
CA GLN A 241 -15.83 -0.22 3.72
C GLN A 241 -15.89 -1.72 4.06
N PHE A 242 -16.05 -2.05 5.35
CA PHE A 242 -16.23 -3.43 5.79
C PHE A 242 -17.70 -3.88 5.66
N LEU A 243 -18.65 -3.02 6.04
CA LEU A 243 -20.07 -3.35 6.08
C LEU A 243 -20.71 -3.52 4.69
N PHE A 244 -20.28 -2.71 3.71
CA PHE A 244 -20.92 -2.61 2.40
C PHE A 244 -20.06 -3.16 1.25
N SER A 245 -19.04 -3.96 1.56
CA SER A 245 -18.20 -4.58 0.54
C SER A 245 -17.98 -6.06 0.82
N THR A 246 -18.03 -6.87 -0.24
CA THR A 246 -17.80 -8.31 -0.21
C THR A 246 -16.41 -8.60 0.35
N GLY A 247 -16.30 -9.62 1.22
CA GLY A 247 -15.01 -10.02 1.80
C GLY A 247 -13.98 -10.47 0.75
N LEU A 248 -12.74 -10.70 1.18
CA LEU A 248 -11.73 -11.32 0.31
C LEU A 248 -12.21 -12.68 -0.20
N THR A 249 -11.68 -13.11 -1.34
CA THR A 249 -11.98 -14.45 -1.81
C THR A 249 -11.40 -15.49 -0.86
N VAL A 250 -12.05 -16.66 -0.79
CA VAL A 250 -11.55 -17.80 -0.02
C VAL A 250 -10.12 -18.20 -0.45
N PRO A 251 -9.80 -18.36 -1.76
CA PRO A 251 -8.43 -18.65 -2.18
C PRO A 251 -7.42 -17.58 -1.77
N ASP A 252 -7.74 -16.29 -1.90
CA ASP A 252 -6.83 -15.21 -1.51
C ASP A 252 -6.56 -15.26 0.00
N THR A 253 -7.60 -15.45 0.80
CA THR A 253 -7.50 -15.52 2.26
C THR A 253 -6.62 -16.69 2.71
N ALA A 254 -6.79 -17.86 2.08
CA ALA A 254 -5.97 -19.04 2.38
C ALA A 254 -4.50 -18.86 1.97
N ALA A 255 -4.24 -18.27 0.80
CA ALA A 255 -2.88 -17.94 0.39
C ALA A 255 -2.21 -16.96 1.36
N LEU A 256 -2.95 -15.98 1.86
CA LEU A 256 -2.44 -14.99 2.81
C LEU A 256 -2.10 -15.59 4.17
N ILE A 257 -2.91 -16.52 4.67
CA ILE A 257 -2.57 -17.29 5.88
C ILE A 257 -1.23 -18.00 5.68
N GLU A 258 -1.03 -18.63 4.52
CA GLU A 258 0.22 -19.34 4.22
C GLU A 258 1.41 -18.36 4.07
N ALA A 259 1.19 -17.18 3.50
CA ALA A 259 2.21 -16.13 3.42
C ALA A 259 2.67 -15.67 4.82
N VAL A 260 1.73 -15.44 5.74
CA VAL A 260 2.04 -15.07 7.13
C VAL A 260 2.84 -16.19 7.81
N LYS A 261 2.44 -17.45 7.66
CA LYS A 261 3.18 -18.60 8.23
C LYS A 261 4.62 -18.66 7.73
N ILE A 262 4.84 -18.50 6.43
CA ILE A 262 6.21 -18.50 5.87
C ILE A 262 7.07 -17.39 6.49
N LEU A 263 6.49 -16.20 6.72
CA LEU A 263 7.19 -15.08 7.36
C LEU A 263 7.45 -15.33 8.86
N GLU A 264 6.56 -16.04 9.56
CA GLU A 264 6.79 -16.45 10.95
C GLU A 264 7.87 -17.55 11.07
N GLU A 265 7.99 -18.42 10.08
CA GLU A 265 8.95 -19.53 10.06
C GLU A 265 10.39 -19.08 9.76
N SER A 266 10.59 -18.03 8.94
CA SER A 266 11.93 -17.63 8.50
C SER A 266 12.02 -16.22 7.94
N ASP A 267 13.11 -15.52 8.25
CA ASP A 267 13.49 -14.23 7.68
C ASP A 267 14.33 -14.34 6.39
N LYS A 268 14.55 -15.55 5.86
CA LYS A 268 15.46 -15.81 4.73
C LYS A 268 15.10 -15.01 3.48
N LEU A 269 13.81 -14.88 3.17
CA LEU A 269 13.34 -14.12 2.01
C LEU A 269 13.60 -12.62 2.18
N VAL A 270 13.40 -12.10 3.40
CA VAL A 270 13.66 -10.70 3.75
C VAL A 270 15.15 -10.38 3.63
N LYS A 271 16.01 -11.23 4.22
CA LYS A 271 17.48 -11.11 4.08
C LYS A 271 17.93 -11.15 2.63
N LYS A 272 17.36 -12.05 1.81
CA LYS A 272 17.67 -12.13 0.38
C LYS A 272 17.28 -10.85 -0.36
N LEU A 273 16.10 -10.30 -0.09
CA LEU A 273 15.63 -9.03 -0.65
C LEU A 273 16.62 -7.90 -0.35
N TRP A 274 17.01 -7.75 0.92
CA TRP A 274 17.99 -6.74 1.33
C TRP A 274 19.36 -6.92 0.69
N ASN A 275 19.87 -8.15 0.63
CA ASN A 275 21.14 -8.44 -0.03
C ASN A 275 21.12 -8.05 -1.51
N ASN A 276 20.02 -8.35 -2.22
CA ASN A 276 19.83 -7.98 -3.62
C ASN A 276 19.74 -6.45 -3.79
N ALA A 277 18.95 -5.78 -2.95
CA ALA A 277 18.80 -4.32 -3.00
C ALA A 277 20.13 -3.61 -2.73
N ASN A 278 20.87 -4.03 -1.70
CA ASN A 278 22.18 -3.48 -1.37
C ASN A 278 23.21 -3.71 -2.48
N TYR A 279 23.17 -4.88 -3.12
CA TYR A 279 23.97 -5.15 -4.30
C TYR A 279 23.65 -4.17 -5.43
N LEU A 280 22.37 -4.02 -5.80
CA LEU A 280 21.95 -3.10 -6.87
C LEU A 280 22.32 -1.64 -6.57
N LYS A 281 22.03 -1.14 -5.37
CA LYS A 281 22.41 0.21 -4.94
C LYS A 281 23.91 0.44 -5.08
N ARG A 282 24.75 -0.52 -4.65
CA ARG A 282 26.21 -0.42 -4.80
C ARG A 282 26.63 -0.38 -6.27
N ARG A 283 26.02 -1.20 -7.13
CA ARG A 283 26.32 -1.22 -8.58
C ARG A 283 25.88 0.06 -9.28
N PHE A 284 24.71 0.61 -8.95
CA PHE A 284 24.25 1.89 -9.51
C PHE A 284 25.14 3.05 -9.09
N LYS A 285 25.53 3.13 -7.80
CA LYS A 285 26.48 4.13 -7.31
C LYS A 285 27.84 4.03 -8.02
N ALA A 286 28.35 2.82 -8.23
CA ALA A 286 29.61 2.60 -8.96
C ALA A 286 29.55 3.03 -10.44
N LEU A 287 28.35 3.10 -11.01
CA LEU A 287 28.08 3.59 -12.37
C LEU A 287 27.63 5.07 -12.37
N SER A 288 27.76 5.77 -11.24
CA SER A 288 27.39 7.18 -11.07
C SER A 288 25.90 7.49 -11.28
N PHE A 289 25.02 6.51 -11.16
CA PHE A 289 23.57 6.77 -11.11
C PHE A 289 23.17 7.41 -9.78
N ASP A 290 22.30 8.42 -9.86
CA ASP A 290 21.64 9.00 -8.68
C ASP A 290 20.52 8.05 -8.20
N THR A 291 20.73 7.47 -7.02
CA THR A 291 19.77 6.56 -6.37
C THR A 291 18.85 7.25 -5.36
N GLY A 292 18.85 8.58 -5.31
CA GLY A 292 18.19 9.38 -4.27
C GLY A 292 18.62 8.98 -2.85
N GLU A 293 17.75 9.32 -1.88
CA GLU A 293 17.96 9.06 -0.45
C GLU A 293 17.27 7.77 0.03
N SER A 294 17.19 6.75 -0.83
CA SER A 294 16.47 5.52 -0.50
C SER A 294 17.19 4.70 0.57
N GLU A 295 16.49 4.46 1.68
CA GLU A 295 16.90 3.56 2.77
C GLU A 295 16.25 2.17 2.68
N THR A 296 15.36 1.94 1.70
CA THR A 296 14.54 0.70 1.59
C THR A 296 14.97 -0.17 0.40
N PRO A 297 14.41 -1.39 0.21
CA PRO A 297 14.71 -2.22 -0.96
C PRO A 297 14.33 -1.59 -2.31
N ILE A 298 13.49 -0.56 -2.28
CA ILE A 298 13.07 0.20 -3.46
C ILE A 298 14.20 1.15 -3.86
N THR A 299 14.79 0.94 -5.03
CA THR A 299 15.92 1.76 -5.50
C THR A 299 15.49 2.62 -6.68
N PRO A 300 15.25 3.93 -6.48
CA PRO A 300 14.98 4.81 -7.60
C PRO A 300 16.28 5.05 -8.39
N VAL A 301 16.15 5.26 -9.69
CA VAL A 301 17.17 5.86 -10.56
C VAL A 301 16.60 7.19 -11.02
N MET A 302 17.13 8.28 -10.47
CA MET A 302 16.63 9.63 -10.67
C MET A 302 17.01 10.13 -12.06
N LEU A 303 16.01 10.54 -12.84
CA LEU A 303 16.20 11.04 -14.21
C LEU A 303 15.74 12.50 -14.38
N GLY A 304 14.88 12.98 -13.47
CA GLY A 304 14.40 14.35 -13.42
C GLY A 304 13.33 14.64 -14.47
N ASP A 305 13.72 14.57 -15.75
CA ASP A 305 12.87 14.82 -16.90
C ASP A 305 11.98 13.61 -17.28
N GLU A 306 10.72 13.88 -17.63
CA GLU A 306 9.75 12.84 -17.94
C GLU A 306 10.04 12.14 -19.27
N ASN A 307 10.50 12.87 -20.29
CA ASN A 307 10.82 12.29 -21.60
C ASN A 307 12.05 11.41 -21.51
N VAL A 308 13.07 11.85 -20.77
CA VAL A 308 14.25 11.03 -20.47
C VAL A 308 13.83 9.72 -19.78
N ALA A 309 12.93 9.77 -18.79
CA ALA A 309 12.45 8.57 -18.13
C ALA A 309 11.69 7.61 -19.07
N ILE A 310 10.87 8.14 -19.96
CA ILE A 310 10.12 7.35 -20.96
C ILE A 310 11.09 6.68 -21.94
N GLU A 311 12.03 7.44 -22.51
CA GLU A 311 13.02 6.92 -23.46
C GLU A 311 13.92 5.88 -22.80
N PHE A 312 14.37 6.14 -21.57
CA PHE A 312 15.18 5.20 -20.80
C PHE A 312 14.44 3.88 -20.53
N SER A 313 13.15 3.95 -20.16
CA SER A 313 12.30 2.76 -19.98
C SER A 313 12.12 1.97 -21.28
N ALA A 314 11.92 2.64 -22.41
CA ALA A 314 11.81 1.98 -23.71
C ALA A 314 13.10 1.23 -24.08
N LYS A 315 14.27 1.88 -23.90
CA LYS A 315 15.58 1.26 -24.12
C LYS A 315 15.82 0.06 -23.20
N LEU A 316 15.42 0.13 -21.93
CA LEU A 316 15.48 -1.02 -21.03
C LEU A 316 14.65 -2.19 -21.56
N LEU A 317 13.42 -1.92 -22.00
CA LEU A 317 12.51 -2.94 -22.52
C LEU A 317 13.07 -3.62 -23.77
N GLU A 318 13.61 -2.84 -24.71
CA GLU A 318 14.31 -3.35 -25.89
C GLU A 318 15.47 -4.28 -25.51
N ASN A 319 16.23 -3.93 -24.47
CA ASN A 319 17.33 -4.71 -23.90
C ASN A 319 16.89 -5.82 -22.94
N GLY A 320 15.60 -6.16 -22.91
CA GLY A 320 15.09 -7.29 -22.14
C GLY A 320 14.78 -7.00 -20.67
N VAL A 321 14.79 -5.74 -20.25
CA VAL A 321 14.51 -5.30 -18.87
C VAL A 321 13.20 -4.51 -18.82
N PHE A 322 12.22 -5.02 -18.07
CA PHE A 322 10.97 -4.31 -17.85
C PHE A 322 11.03 -3.49 -16.57
N ALA A 323 11.14 -2.17 -16.73
CA ALA A 323 11.02 -1.20 -15.66
C ALA A 323 10.29 0.05 -16.18
N THR A 324 9.21 0.44 -15.52
CA THR A 324 8.33 1.54 -15.99
C THR A 324 8.79 2.90 -15.45
N PRO A 325 8.54 4.00 -16.20
CA PRO A 325 8.83 5.34 -15.72
C PRO A 325 7.76 5.80 -14.75
N ILE A 326 8.19 6.39 -13.63
CA ILE A 326 7.33 7.10 -12.69
C ILE A 326 7.47 8.59 -12.94
N LYS A 327 6.36 9.25 -13.27
CA LYS A 327 6.24 10.66 -13.65
C LYS A 327 4.98 11.28 -13.05
N PHE A 328 4.74 12.57 -13.28
CA PHE A 328 3.53 13.24 -12.77
C PHE A 328 2.26 12.52 -13.27
N PRO A 329 1.21 12.34 -12.44
CA PRO A 329 1.04 12.85 -11.06
C PRO A 329 1.59 11.94 -9.95
N MET A 330 2.24 10.81 -10.27
CA MET A 330 2.74 9.88 -9.25
C MET A 330 3.97 10.41 -8.49
N VAL A 331 4.72 11.33 -9.10
CA VAL A 331 5.83 12.07 -8.48
C VAL A 331 5.75 13.54 -8.88
N PRO A 332 6.34 14.47 -8.11
CA PRO A 332 6.43 15.87 -8.49
C PRO A 332 7.13 16.08 -9.85
N LYS A 333 6.77 17.17 -10.55
CA LYS A 333 7.45 17.57 -11.79
C LYS A 333 8.95 17.78 -11.55
N GLY A 334 9.77 17.40 -12.53
CA GLY A 334 11.24 17.47 -12.42
C GLY A 334 11.86 16.40 -11.50
N LYS A 335 11.07 15.42 -11.05
CA LYS A 335 11.52 14.30 -10.21
C LYS A 335 11.16 12.93 -10.81
N ALA A 336 11.07 12.85 -12.15
CA ALA A 336 10.84 11.61 -12.87
C ALA A 336 11.97 10.60 -12.61
N ARG A 337 11.64 9.31 -12.61
CA ARG A 337 12.57 8.23 -12.23
C ARG A 337 12.14 6.87 -12.76
N ILE A 338 13.08 5.92 -12.82
CA ILE A 338 12.76 4.50 -12.84
C ILE A 338 12.81 3.98 -11.40
N ARG A 339 11.82 3.20 -10.96
CA ARG A 339 11.82 2.59 -9.63
C ARG A 339 12.13 1.11 -9.77
N VAL A 340 13.34 0.72 -9.37
CA VAL A 340 13.84 -0.65 -9.43
C VAL A 340 13.54 -1.35 -8.11
N MET A 341 12.90 -2.52 -8.19
CA MET A 341 12.42 -3.29 -7.03
C MET A 341 12.62 -4.78 -7.21
#